data_AF-A0A4Q9M1A8-F1
#
_entry.id   AF-A0A4Q9M1A8-F1
#
_cell.length_a   1.000
_cell.length_b   1.000
_cell.length_c   1.000
_cell.angle_alpha   90.00
_cell.angle_beta   90.00
_cell.angle_gamma   90.00
#
_symmetry.space_group_name_H-M   'P 1'
#
loop_
_entity.id
_entity.type
_entity.pdbx_description
1 polymer ?
#
loop_
_entity_poly.entity_id
_entity_poly.type
_entity_poly.pdbx_seq_one_letter_code
_entity_poly.pdbx_strand_id
1 'polypeptide(L)'
;MPFRNTDIIEGRVLIDICVNKRVLIDICGNKRRVLIDICGNKRVLIDICGNKRVLINVCFNRRVLINVCLNKRRVLINKRGNKRVLINVCGNKRVLRNKRGNKRVLRNISGNKRVLIDSRGNKKVLIILSVNKRVLIITSK
;
A
#
# COMPACT_ATOMS: atom_id res chain seq x y z
N MET A 1 -16.16 -1.48 -19.66
CA MET A 1 -16.56 -1.53 -18.24
C MET A 1 -15.41 -2.16 -17.43
N PRO A 2 -15.19 -1.81 -16.15
CA PRO A 2 -14.60 -2.83 -15.30
C PRO A 2 -15.40 -3.05 -14.02
N PHE A 3 -15.79 -4.31 -13.89
CA PHE A 3 -16.33 -4.99 -12.73
C PHE A 3 -15.66 -4.54 -11.42
N ARG A 4 -16.49 -4.19 -10.44
CA ARG A 4 -16.12 -4.03 -9.03
C ARG A 4 -17.07 -4.93 -8.23
N ASN A 5 -16.55 -6.01 -7.67
CA ASN A 5 -17.16 -6.62 -6.50
C ASN A 5 -16.68 -5.82 -5.29
N THR A 6 -17.39 -4.72 -5.01
CA THR A 6 -17.20 -3.92 -3.80
C THR A 6 -18.27 -4.30 -2.80
N ASP A 7 -17.90 -5.09 -1.80
CA ASP A 7 -18.80 -5.36 -0.67
C ASP A 7 -18.55 -4.31 0.42
N ILE A 8 -19.61 -3.58 0.76
CA ILE A 8 -19.63 -2.61 1.85
C ILE A 8 -20.53 -3.15 2.95
N ILE A 9 -19.94 -3.72 3.99
CA ILE A 9 -20.66 -4.28 5.14
C ILE A 9 -20.12 -3.61 6.41
N GLU A 10 -20.98 -2.95 7.19
CA GLU A 10 -20.66 -2.42 8.53
C GLU A 10 -19.30 -1.67 8.64
N GLY A 11 -19.05 -0.75 7.71
CA GLY A 11 -17.80 0.01 7.70
C GLY A 11 -16.56 -0.82 7.32
N ARG A 12 -16.75 -1.96 6.64
CA ARG A 12 -15.70 -2.68 5.93
C ARG A 12 -15.84 -2.41 4.43
N VAL A 13 -14.71 -2.32 3.74
CA VAL A 13 -14.63 -2.21 2.28
C VAL A 13 -13.72 -3.31 1.79
N LEU A 14 -14.22 -4.13 0.87
CA LEU A 14 -13.46 -5.16 0.17
C LEU A 14 -13.39 -4.79 -1.31
N ILE A 15 -12.19 -4.84 -1.87
CA ILE A 15 -11.97 -4.65 -3.31
C ILE A 15 -11.03 -5.75 -3.79
N ASP A 16 -11.48 -6.52 -4.77
CA ASP A 16 -10.65 -7.45 -5.52
C ASP A 16 -10.70 -7.08 -7.01
N ILE A 17 -9.54 -6.84 -7.60
CA ILE A 17 -9.43 -6.48 -9.01
C ILE A 17 -8.28 -7.24 -9.66
N CYS A 18 -8.63 -8.09 -10.62
CA CYS A 18 -7.66 -8.79 -11.44
C CYS A 18 -7.75 -8.38 -12.92
N VAL A 19 -6.59 -8.27 -13.55
CA VAL A 19 -6.40 -8.08 -15.00
C VAL A 19 -7.15 -6.86 -15.57
N ASN A 20 -6.53 -5.69 -15.42
CA ASN A 20 -7.05 -4.44 -15.97
C ASN A 20 -5.93 -3.55 -16.56
N LYS A 21 -6.29 -2.67 -17.49
CA LYS A 21 -5.38 -1.65 -18.01
C LYS A 21 -5.09 -0.59 -16.94
N ARG A 22 -6.11 -0.14 -16.21
CA ARG A 22 -5.99 0.91 -15.19
C ARG A 22 -6.95 0.65 -14.04
N VAL A 23 -6.45 0.78 -12.83
CA VAL A 23 -7.23 0.69 -11.59
C VAL A 23 -7.04 1.98 -10.81
N LEU A 24 -8.15 2.62 -10.45
CA LEU A 24 -8.21 3.77 -9.57
C LEU A 24 -9.09 3.40 -8.37
N ILE A 25 -8.55 3.59 -7.17
CA ILE A 25 -9.28 3.41 -5.92
C ILE A 25 -9.03 4.64 -5.06
N ASP A 26 -10.11 5.26 -4.62
CA ASP A 26 -10.10 6.33 -3.64
C ASP A 26 -11.06 5.94 -2.51
N ILE A 27 -10.55 5.88 -1.28
CA ILE A 27 -11.34 5.53 -0.09
C ILE A 27 -11.01 6.51 1.03
N CYS A 28 -11.97 7.37 1.33
CA CYS A 28 -11.89 8.28 2.45
C CYS A 28 -13.00 8.03 3.49
N GLY A 29 -12.70 8.40 4.74
CA GLY A 29 -13.64 8.35 5.86
C GLY A 29 -13.28 7.35 6.96
N ASN A 30 -14.18 7.17 7.92
CA ASN A 30 -13.93 6.42 9.16
C ASN A 30 -14.24 4.90 9.03
N LYS A 31 -13.84 4.23 7.95
CA LYS A 31 -14.09 2.78 7.82
C LYS A 31 -13.32 2.00 8.89
N ARG A 32 -13.95 0.96 9.44
CA ARG A 32 -13.34 0.04 10.40
C ARG A 32 -12.18 -0.74 9.75
N ARG A 33 -12.38 -1.22 8.51
CA ARG A 33 -11.37 -1.95 7.74
C ARG A 33 -11.51 -1.69 6.25
N VAL A 34 -10.38 -1.56 5.57
CA VAL A 34 -10.29 -1.53 4.10
C VAL A 34 -9.34 -2.63 3.68
N LEU A 35 -9.81 -3.57 2.86
CA LEU A 35 -9.01 -4.63 2.26
C LEU A 35 -9.03 -4.46 0.74
N ILE A 36 -7.85 -4.43 0.13
CA ILE A 36 -7.69 -4.30 -1.32
C ILE A 36 -6.73 -5.37 -1.78
N ASP A 37 -7.17 -6.22 -2.72
CA ASP A 37 -6.31 -7.10 -3.51
C ASP A 37 -6.36 -6.72 -4.98
N ILE A 38 -5.18 -6.62 -5.62
CA ILE A 38 -5.07 -6.20 -7.02
C ILE A 38 -3.97 -6.96 -7.74
N CYS A 39 -4.35 -7.66 -8.82
CA CYS A 39 -3.44 -8.54 -9.56
C CYS A 39 -3.36 -8.22 -11.06
N GLY A 40 -2.15 -8.20 -11.64
CA GLY A 40 -1.96 -8.29 -13.10
C GLY A 40 -2.30 -7.03 -13.93
N ASN A 41 -2.22 -5.82 -13.37
CA ASN A 41 -2.61 -4.58 -14.06
C ASN A 41 -1.44 -3.77 -14.63
N LYS A 42 -1.71 -2.95 -15.66
CA LYS A 42 -0.68 -2.02 -16.19
C LYS A 42 -0.45 -0.83 -15.26
N ARG A 43 -1.50 -0.24 -14.69
CA ARG A 43 -1.42 0.91 -13.77
C ARG A 43 -2.40 0.77 -12.63
N VAL A 44 -1.92 1.00 -11.40
CA VAL A 44 -2.73 0.98 -10.18
C VAL A 44 -2.44 2.26 -9.39
N LEU A 45 -3.48 3.02 -9.10
CA LEU A 45 -3.46 4.18 -8.21
C LEU A 45 -4.44 3.91 -7.07
N ILE A 46 -3.94 4.02 -5.84
CA ILE A 46 -4.74 3.83 -4.62
C ILE A 46 -4.47 5.03 -3.72
N ASP A 47 -5.53 5.75 -3.36
CA ASP A 47 -5.51 6.75 -2.29
C ASP A 47 -6.47 6.32 -1.17
N ILE A 48 -6.00 6.39 0.08
CA ILE A 48 -6.78 5.97 1.25
C ILE A 48 -6.52 6.90 2.42
N CYS A 49 -7.59 7.49 2.96
CA CYS A 49 -7.50 8.45 4.04
C CYS A 49 -8.49 8.17 5.19
N GLY A 50 -8.05 8.39 6.44
CA GLY A 50 -8.94 8.48 7.62
C GLY A 50 -9.48 7.17 8.22
N ASN A 51 -9.00 6.00 7.78
CA ASN A 51 -9.56 4.71 8.18
C ASN A 51 -8.90 4.15 9.46
N LYS A 52 -9.53 3.16 10.11
CA LYS A 52 -8.92 2.51 11.30
C LYS A 52 -7.82 1.52 10.91
N ARG A 53 -8.09 0.64 9.93
CA ARG A 53 -7.17 -0.40 9.46
C ARG A 53 -7.21 -0.51 7.94
N VAL A 54 -6.04 -0.57 7.32
CA VAL A 54 -5.87 -0.67 5.86
C VAL A 54 -4.93 -1.84 5.55
N LEU A 55 -5.39 -2.76 4.71
CA LEU A 55 -4.60 -3.86 4.15
C LEU A 55 -4.62 -3.73 2.62
N ILE A 56 -3.44 -3.66 2.02
CA ILE A 56 -3.30 -3.59 0.57
C ILE A 56 -2.34 -4.68 0.11
N ASN A 57 -2.84 -5.61 -0.70
CA ASN A 57 -2.05 -6.61 -1.41
C ASN A 57 -2.07 -6.29 -2.90
N VAL A 58 -0.91 -6.24 -3.55
CA VAL A 58 -0.87 -5.97 -5.00
C VAL A 58 0.32 -6.68 -5.65
N CYS A 59 0.02 -7.45 -6.70
CA CYS A 59 0.98 -8.34 -7.33
C CYS A 59 1.01 -8.22 -8.86
N PHE A 60 2.21 -8.35 -9.44
CA PHE A 60 2.43 -8.46 -10.88
C PHE A 60 1.95 -7.27 -11.73
N ASN A 61 2.09 -6.04 -11.22
CA ASN A 61 1.69 -4.83 -11.94
C ASN A 61 2.89 -4.09 -12.53
N ARG A 62 2.69 -3.37 -13.65
CA ARG A 62 3.77 -2.55 -14.23
C ARG A 62 4.06 -1.30 -13.40
N ARG A 63 3.03 -0.53 -13.02
CA ARG A 63 3.19 0.70 -12.23
C ARG A 63 2.17 0.72 -11.10
N VAL A 64 2.65 0.99 -9.89
CA VAL A 64 1.79 1.13 -8.72
C VAL A 64 2.16 2.37 -7.92
N LEU A 65 1.15 3.20 -7.66
CA LEU A 65 1.20 4.31 -6.71
C LEU A 65 0.25 3.99 -5.56
N ILE A 66 0.71 4.18 -4.33
CA ILE A 66 -0.14 4.09 -3.15
C ILE A 66 0.09 5.34 -2.31
N ASN A 67 -0.98 6.00 -1.93
CA ASN A 67 -1.00 7.02 -0.89
C ASN A 67 -1.89 6.53 0.25
N VAL A 68 -1.38 6.55 1.49
CA VAL A 68 -2.15 6.13 2.67
C VAL A 68 -1.87 7.06 3.83
N CYS A 69 -2.88 7.81 4.26
CA CYS A 69 -2.70 8.84 5.28
C CYS A 69 -3.74 8.80 6.41
N LEU A 70 -3.33 9.30 7.58
CA LEU A 70 -4.19 9.56 8.74
C LEU A 70 -4.97 8.33 9.25
N ASN A 71 -4.41 7.12 9.17
CA ASN A 71 -5.10 5.93 9.66
C ASN A 71 -4.82 5.68 11.15
N LYS A 72 -5.91 5.44 11.89
CA LYS A 72 -5.91 5.50 13.36
C LYS A 72 -5.16 4.35 14.04
N ARG A 73 -4.96 3.20 13.38
CA ARG A 73 -4.31 2.03 14.00
C ARG A 73 -3.21 1.39 13.17
N ARG A 74 -3.52 0.80 12.01
CA ARG A 74 -2.56 -0.05 11.29
C ARG A 74 -2.72 0.05 9.79
N VAL A 75 -1.58 0.19 9.10
CA VAL A 75 -1.45 0.08 7.65
C VAL A 75 -0.53 -1.10 7.35
N LEU A 76 -1.00 -2.04 6.53
CA LEU A 76 -0.20 -3.15 6.03
C LEU A 76 -0.21 -3.14 4.50
N ILE A 77 0.97 -3.11 3.89
CA ILE A 77 1.09 -3.09 2.44
C ILE A 77 2.05 -4.18 1.98
N ASN A 78 1.52 -5.12 1.21
CA ASN A 78 2.26 -6.21 0.60
C ASN A 78 2.33 -5.99 -0.92
N LYS A 79 3.54 -6.10 -1.48
CA LYS A 79 3.78 -5.96 -2.92
C LYS A 79 4.70 -7.05 -3.44
N ARG A 80 4.34 -7.67 -4.56
CA ARG A 80 5.18 -8.67 -5.24
C ARG A 80 5.30 -8.41 -6.74
N GLY A 81 6.52 -8.53 -7.27
CA GLY A 81 6.76 -8.68 -8.71
C GLY A 81 6.37 -7.48 -9.57
N ASN A 82 6.41 -6.25 -9.05
CA ASN A 82 6.03 -5.06 -9.80
C ASN A 82 7.23 -4.36 -10.45
N LYS A 83 7.06 -3.72 -11.62
CA LYS A 83 8.19 -3.00 -12.26
C LYS A 83 8.53 -1.71 -11.52
N ARG A 84 7.54 -0.86 -11.21
CA ARG A 84 7.74 0.40 -10.48
C ARG A 84 6.72 0.53 -9.36
N VAL A 85 7.19 0.83 -8.15
CA VAL A 85 6.32 1.06 -7.00
C VAL A 85 6.71 2.33 -6.25
N LEU A 86 5.81 3.30 -6.23
CA LEU A 86 5.88 4.47 -5.35
C LEU A 86 4.88 4.31 -4.22
N ILE A 87 5.27 4.59 -2.99
CA ILE A 87 4.32 4.62 -1.89
C ILE A 87 4.64 5.75 -0.93
N ASN A 88 3.62 6.55 -0.65
CA ASN A 88 3.60 7.53 0.42
C ASN A 88 2.74 7.02 1.60
N VAL A 89 3.23 7.14 2.84
CA VAL A 89 2.47 6.75 4.03
C VAL A 89 2.69 7.77 5.15
N CYS A 90 1.61 8.42 5.61
CA CYS A 90 1.71 9.50 6.58
C CYS A 90 0.74 9.37 7.78
N GLY A 91 1.19 9.76 8.98
CA GLY A 91 0.28 9.98 10.12
C GLY A 91 -0.42 8.72 10.68
N ASN A 92 0.26 7.56 10.72
CA ASN A 92 -0.32 6.30 11.20
C ASN A 92 0.36 5.79 12.48
N LYS A 93 -0.36 5.06 13.33
CA LYS A 93 0.26 4.45 14.53
C LYS A 93 1.25 3.34 14.19
N ARG A 94 0.90 2.44 13.28
CA ARG A 94 1.77 1.32 12.86
C ARG A 94 1.72 1.12 11.36
N VAL A 95 2.89 1.02 10.73
CA VAL A 95 3.06 0.76 9.30
C VAL A 95 3.92 -0.48 9.14
N LEU A 96 3.38 -1.51 8.48
CA LEU A 96 4.11 -2.73 8.13
C LEU A 96 4.12 -2.88 6.61
N ARG A 97 5.30 -3.02 6.00
CA ARG A 97 5.40 -3.05 4.55
C ARG A 97 6.34 -4.14 4.09
N ASN A 98 5.82 -5.09 3.34
CA ASN A 98 6.61 -6.14 2.72
C ASN A 98 6.64 -5.94 1.19
N LYS A 99 7.84 -5.91 0.61
CA LYS A 99 8.01 -5.87 -0.84
C LYS A 99 9.03 -6.88 -1.33
N ARG A 100 8.61 -7.71 -2.30
CA ARG A 100 9.47 -8.72 -2.91
C ARG A 100 9.56 -8.56 -4.43
N GLY A 101 10.76 -8.68 -5.00
CA GLY A 101 10.94 -8.89 -6.43
C GLY A 101 10.57 -7.71 -7.34
N ASN A 102 10.71 -6.46 -6.89
CA ASN A 102 10.35 -5.28 -7.68
C ASN A 102 11.58 -4.64 -8.34
N LYS A 103 11.46 -4.09 -9.56
CA LYS A 103 12.61 -3.46 -10.23
C LYS A 103 13.00 -2.12 -9.60
N ARG A 104 12.02 -1.26 -9.31
CA ARG A 104 12.26 0.04 -8.66
C ARG A 104 11.23 0.30 -7.57
N VAL A 105 11.70 0.68 -6.40
CA VAL A 105 10.88 1.03 -5.25
C VAL A 105 11.31 2.38 -4.67
N LEU A 106 10.35 3.30 -4.57
CA LEU A 106 10.48 4.53 -3.81
C LEU A 106 9.46 4.52 -2.66
N ARG A 107 9.90 4.91 -1.46
CA ARG A 107 9.05 5.01 -0.27
C ARG A 107 9.27 6.38 0.37
N ASN A 108 8.19 7.11 0.61
CA ASN A 108 8.17 8.26 1.51
C ASN A 108 7.27 7.89 2.70
N ILE A 109 7.78 7.98 3.92
CA ILE A 109 7.05 7.59 5.12
C ILE A 109 7.30 8.62 6.22
N SER A 110 6.25 9.25 6.71
CA SER A 110 6.37 10.33 7.70
C SER A 110 5.33 10.28 8.82
N GLY A 111 5.71 10.75 10.00
CA GLY A 111 4.76 10.99 11.11
C GLY A 111 4.13 9.73 11.68
N ASN A 112 4.82 8.59 11.62
CA ASN A 112 4.30 7.31 12.14
C ASN A 112 4.96 6.93 13.47
N LYS A 113 4.20 6.30 14.38
CA LYS A 113 4.76 5.85 15.68
C LYS A 113 5.68 4.63 15.53
N ARG A 114 5.32 3.67 14.67
CA ARG A 114 6.15 2.49 14.38
C ARG A 114 6.11 2.16 12.89
N VAL A 115 7.28 1.96 12.30
CA VAL A 115 7.45 1.59 10.89
C VAL A 115 8.33 0.36 10.80
N LEU A 116 7.85 -0.68 10.11
CA LEU A 116 8.65 -1.84 9.71
C LEU A 116 8.59 -1.98 8.19
N ILE A 117 9.76 -2.02 7.57
CA ILE A 117 9.90 -2.20 6.13
C ILE A 117 10.75 -3.44 5.87
N ASP A 118 10.19 -4.41 5.18
CA ASP A 118 10.89 -5.56 4.64
C ASP A 118 10.92 -5.44 3.10
N SER A 119 12.11 -5.56 2.52
CA SER A 119 12.37 -5.26 1.12
C SER A 119 13.40 -6.23 0.54
N ARG A 120 12.93 -7.33 -0.06
CA ARG A 120 13.77 -8.42 -0.58
C ARG A 120 13.75 -8.53 -2.10
N GLY A 121 14.86 -8.91 -2.74
CA GLY A 121 14.87 -9.17 -4.20
C GLY A 121 14.55 -7.95 -5.06
N ASN A 122 14.72 -6.73 -4.54
CA ASN A 122 14.39 -5.50 -5.27
C ASN A 122 15.67 -4.91 -5.88
N LYS A 123 15.66 -4.57 -7.18
CA LYS A 123 16.88 -4.07 -7.86
C LYS A 123 17.31 -2.69 -7.39
N LYS A 124 16.37 -1.77 -7.21
CA LYS A 124 16.62 -0.40 -6.70
C LYS A 124 15.60 -0.04 -5.64
N VAL A 125 16.07 0.42 -4.49
CA VAL A 125 15.24 0.81 -3.34
C VAL A 125 15.73 2.14 -2.79
N LEU A 126 14.83 3.12 -2.70
CA LEU A 126 15.04 4.37 -1.97
C LEU A 126 13.93 4.51 -0.92
N ILE A 127 14.33 4.84 0.32
CA ILE A 127 13.45 5.01 1.46
C ILE A 127 13.78 6.36 2.11
N ILE A 128 12.78 7.24 2.15
CA ILE A 128 12.84 8.53 2.85
C ILE A 128 11.94 8.42 4.08
N LEU A 129 12.50 8.79 5.23
CA LEU A 129 11.83 8.76 6.52
C LEU A 129 11.92 10.12 7.18
N SER A 130 10.82 10.61 7.74
CA SER A 130 10.80 11.86 8.49
C SER A 130 9.87 11.74 9.70
N VAL A 131 10.27 12.28 10.84
CA VAL A 131 9.42 12.41 12.05
C VAL A 131 8.72 11.10 12.48
N ASN A 132 9.37 9.94 12.27
CA ASN A 132 8.86 8.64 12.73
C ASN A 132 9.54 8.24 14.05
N LYS A 133 8.79 7.72 15.02
CA LYS A 133 9.35 7.43 16.37
C LYS A 133 10.20 6.17 16.45
N ARG A 134 9.78 5.09 15.80
CA ARG A 134 10.52 3.81 15.77
C ARG A 134 10.49 3.24 14.37
N VAL A 135 11.65 2.89 13.83
CA VAL A 135 11.80 2.39 12.47
C VAL A 135 12.71 1.16 12.47
N LEU A 136 12.25 0.09 11.83
CA LEU A 136 13.07 -1.06 11.46
C LEU A 136 13.02 -1.24 9.94
N ILE A 137 14.19 -1.32 9.31
CA ILE A 137 14.33 -1.59 7.87
C ILE A 137 15.15 -2.87 7.71
N ILE A 138 14.57 -3.84 7.00
CA ILE A 138 15.23 -5.07 6.56
C ILE A 138 15.26 -5.03 5.04
N THR A 139 16.46 -5.10 4.47
CA THR A 139 16.67 -5.15 3.03
C THR A 139 17.56 -6.33 2.71
N SER A 140 17.14 -7.16 1.76
CA SER A 140 17.99 -8.20 1.18
C SER A 140 17.97 -8.08 -0.34
N LYS A 141 19.07 -8.45 -0.98
CA LYS A 141 19.07 -8.71 -2.42
C LYS A 141 18.34 -10.02 -2.72
#